data_AF-A0A3B8MHI8-F1
#
_entry.id   AF-A0A3B8MHI8-F1
#
_cell.length_a   1.000
_cell.length_b   1.000
_cell.length_c   1.000
_cell.angle_alpha   90.00
_cell.angle_beta   90.00
_cell.angle_gamma   90.00
#
_symmetry.space_group_name_H-M   'P 1'
#
loop_
_entity.id
_entity.type
_entity.pdbx_description
1 polymer ?
#
loop_
_entity_poly.entity_id
_entity_poly.type
_entity_poly.pdbx_seq_one_letter_code
_entity_poly.pdbx_strand_id
1 'polypeptide(L)'
;MVYCRERARKSPCIEMMSDDYNSTLIKGFYNFYDFGDPQVRRSAGLLLDLYLAYWAQEQIDGVQGGGRSRIYFYNGLSQNRNHGNAPLAWFYFGIGKQPTVYGHDMNAALSDYRPPAVVADIAIDVQGRGRYEVRQRPQGLGTQGRPMTTAVTTVPTEMRTDGGGILRYSYCDPAFIVGTPMTEARPLNDWAAISAQNRWQGVIFSGKHDARIVPTVLPQDSRVANNAFWSAQSKGSLITQKLKYHKRGTDMIVWMSKEGLSAPVEEDGVVFVEAENAYAAVRVVWGGYKWMETELPAELRDRLERLAPAGAFNTTRFIPENATMVLNEEYAPVILEVMAKGDIKSFDAFKAKIKGCEMRMDAAILRYTTIYGDALTFDTSFSETPSISGKRVNYAPQKVFESPFLNADYNSGVVTISKGTRKKVPEF
;
A
#
# COMPACT_ATOMS: atom_id res chain seq x y z
N MET A 1 18.51 -12.72 -17.35
CA MET A 1 18.19 -11.77 -18.44
C MET A 1 16.69 -11.65 -18.69
N VAL A 2 16.01 -12.69 -19.22
CA VAL A 2 14.55 -12.64 -19.53
C VAL A 2 13.70 -12.22 -18.33
N TYR A 3 13.98 -12.79 -17.15
CA TYR A 3 13.26 -12.43 -15.92
C TYR A 3 13.31 -10.92 -15.62
N CYS A 4 14.51 -10.31 -15.61
CA CYS A 4 14.66 -8.88 -15.31
C CYS A 4 13.86 -8.00 -16.29
N ARG A 5 13.91 -8.35 -17.58
CA ARG A 5 13.15 -7.64 -18.63
C ARG A 5 11.65 -7.75 -18.42
N GLU A 6 11.14 -8.94 -18.12
CA GLU A 6 9.70 -9.13 -17.86
C GLU A 6 9.22 -8.39 -16.62
N ARG A 7 10.06 -8.29 -15.57
CA ARG A 7 9.76 -7.47 -14.38
C ARG A 7 9.79 -5.97 -14.69
N ALA A 8 10.73 -5.50 -15.52
CA ALA A 8 10.73 -4.10 -15.96
C ALA A 8 9.48 -3.73 -16.78
N ARG A 9 8.98 -4.68 -17.58
CA ARG A 9 7.80 -4.52 -18.44
C ARG A 9 6.47 -4.48 -17.69
N LYS A 10 6.36 -5.17 -16.55
CA LYS A 10 5.09 -5.54 -15.89
C LYS A 10 5.05 -5.28 -14.38
N SER A 11 5.90 -4.36 -13.89
CA SER A 11 6.17 -4.05 -12.47
C SER A 11 7.25 -4.95 -11.83
N PRO A 12 8.11 -4.48 -10.90
CA PRO A 12 9.27 -5.23 -10.43
C PRO A 12 8.88 -6.48 -9.63
N CYS A 13 7.76 -6.43 -8.91
CA CYS A 13 7.28 -7.52 -8.04
C CYS A 13 5.77 -7.75 -8.24
N ILE A 14 5.33 -9.01 -8.15
CA ILE A 14 3.90 -9.36 -8.21
C ILE A 14 3.25 -9.05 -6.87
N GLU A 15 3.93 -9.42 -5.78
CA GLU A 15 3.61 -8.94 -4.44
C GLU A 15 4.02 -7.46 -4.39
N MET A 16 3.04 -6.60 -4.64
CA MET A 16 3.25 -5.18 -4.89
C MET A 16 3.80 -4.54 -3.63
N MET A 17 5.01 -3.96 -3.70
CA MET A 17 5.60 -3.19 -2.59
C MET A 17 5.56 -3.92 -1.24
N SER A 18 5.61 -5.25 -1.22
CA SER A 18 5.86 -6.01 0.00
C SER A 18 7.23 -5.61 0.57
N ASP A 19 7.28 -5.29 1.86
CA ASP A 19 8.52 -4.82 2.49
C ASP A 19 9.52 -5.98 2.67
N ASP A 20 9.03 -7.16 3.08
CA ASP A 20 9.81 -8.35 3.42
C ASP A 20 10.03 -9.31 2.24
N TYR A 21 8.98 -9.68 1.51
CA TYR A 21 9.11 -10.65 0.41
C TYR A 21 9.89 -10.08 -0.77
N ASN A 22 9.73 -8.78 -1.05
CA ASN A 22 10.47 -8.18 -2.15
C ASN A 22 11.97 -8.03 -1.84
N SER A 23 12.34 -7.68 -0.61
CA SER A 23 13.76 -7.65 -0.22
C SER A 23 14.36 -9.06 -0.25
N THR A 24 13.58 -10.07 0.16
CA THR A 24 13.97 -11.48 0.06
C THR A 24 14.15 -11.94 -1.40
N LEU A 25 13.34 -11.42 -2.33
CA LEU A 25 13.48 -11.70 -3.76
C LEU A 25 14.79 -11.10 -4.31
N ILE A 26 15.08 -9.84 -4.00
CA ILE A 26 16.22 -9.14 -4.59
C ILE A 26 17.58 -9.61 -4.05
N LYS A 27 17.63 -10.28 -2.89
CA LYS A 27 18.90 -10.75 -2.29
C LYS A 27 19.74 -11.61 -3.26
N GLY A 28 19.10 -12.43 -4.08
CA GLY A 28 19.79 -13.29 -5.05
C GLY A 28 20.36 -12.51 -6.25
N PHE A 29 19.84 -11.32 -6.53
CA PHE A 29 20.29 -10.51 -7.66
C PHE A 29 21.64 -9.83 -7.41
N TYR A 30 22.04 -9.62 -6.16
CA TYR A 30 23.39 -9.19 -5.83
C TYR A 30 24.43 -10.21 -6.29
N ASN A 31 24.20 -11.51 -6.06
CA ASN A 31 25.11 -12.55 -6.54
C ASN A 31 25.21 -12.56 -8.09
N PHE A 32 24.10 -12.36 -8.79
CA PHE A 32 24.12 -12.23 -10.25
C PHE A 32 24.85 -10.97 -10.72
N TYR A 33 24.83 -9.89 -9.94
CA TYR A 33 25.59 -8.69 -10.22
C TYR A 33 27.10 -8.90 -10.00
N ASP A 34 27.49 -9.48 -8.87
CA ASP A 34 28.90 -9.60 -8.49
C ASP A 34 29.61 -10.70 -9.29
N PHE A 35 28.96 -11.86 -9.48
CA PHE A 35 29.58 -13.08 -10.01
C PHE A 35 29.04 -13.52 -11.37
N GLY A 36 28.01 -12.85 -11.90
CA GLY A 36 27.46 -13.18 -13.21
C GLY A 36 28.38 -12.75 -14.36
N ASP A 37 28.22 -13.41 -15.52
CA ASP A 37 28.83 -12.93 -16.77
C ASP A 37 28.38 -11.49 -17.10
N PRO A 38 29.04 -10.79 -18.04
CA PRO A 38 28.75 -9.39 -18.31
C PRO A 38 27.27 -9.07 -18.62
N GLN A 39 26.54 -9.97 -19.28
CA GLN A 39 25.13 -9.74 -19.63
C GLN A 39 24.21 -9.97 -18.42
N VAL A 40 24.49 -11.00 -17.63
CA VAL A 40 23.77 -11.28 -16.38
C VAL A 40 24.01 -10.18 -15.36
N ARG A 41 25.26 -9.75 -15.17
CA ARG A 41 25.63 -8.63 -14.30
C ARG A 41 24.88 -7.36 -14.67
N ARG A 42 24.90 -6.97 -15.96
CA ARG A 42 24.16 -5.81 -16.46
C ARG A 42 22.67 -5.93 -16.15
N SER A 43 22.05 -7.07 -16.47
CA SER A 43 20.62 -7.31 -16.27
C SER A 43 20.21 -7.25 -14.80
N ALA A 44 21.03 -7.80 -13.90
CA ALA A 44 20.80 -7.75 -12.46
C ALA A 44 20.94 -6.32 -11.93
N GLY A 45 21.98 -5.59 -12.36
CA GLY A 45 22.19 -4.19 -11.97
C GLY A 45 21.03 -3.29 -12.36
N LEU A 46 20.52 -3.42 -13.59
CA LEU A 46 19.34 -2.66 -14.02
C LEU A 46 18.09 -2.98 -13.19
N LEU A 47 17.89 -4.24 -12.81
CA LEU A 47 16.75 -4.62 -11.97
C LEU A 47 16.87 -4.03 -10.57
N LEU A 48 18.07 -4.05 -9.98
CA LEU A 48 18.34 -3.43 -8.68
C LEU A 48 18.10 -1.90 -8.73
N ASP A 49 18.52 -1.22 -9.81
CA ASP A 49 18.25 0.20 -10.01
C ASP A 49 16.75 0.49 -10.04
N LEU A 50 16.00 -0.30 -10.82
CA LEU A 50 14.55 -0.18 -10.93
C LEU A 50 13.88 -0.44 -9.57
N TYR A 51 14.30 -1.49 -8.87
CA TYR A 51 13.75 -1.85 -7.57
C TYR A 51 13.93 -0.73 -6.53
N LEU A 52 15.13 -0.18 -6.44
CA LEU A 52 15.41 0.90 -5.48
C LEU A 52 14.74 2.21 -5.88
N ALA A 53 14.62 2.53 -7.18
CA ALA A 53 13.84 3.69 -7.64
C ALA A 53 12.34 3.52 -7.35
N TYR A 54 11.83 2.29 -7.49
CA TYR A 54 10.46 1.92 -7.18
C TYR A 54 10.14 2.12 -5.70
N TRP A 55 11.04 1.73 -4.80
CA TRP A 55 10.93 1.96 -3.36
C TRP A 55 11.16 3.43 -2.97
N ALA A 56 12.21 4.07 -3.51
CA ALA A 56 12.69 5.39 -3.08
C ALA A 56 11.65 6.50 -3.23
N GLN A 57 10.77 6.41 -4.24
CA GLN A 57 9.72 7.41 -4.49
C GLN A 57 8.49 7.25 -3.57
N GLU A 58 8.42 6.24 -2.71
CA GLU A 58 7.22 5.93 -1.91
C GLU A 58 7.57 5.60 -0.45
N GLN A 59 8.48 6.38 0.12
CA GLN A 59 8.87 6.30 1.52
C GLN A 59 9.09 7.67 2.15
N ILE A 60 8.92 7.78 3.46
CA ILE A 60 9.37 8.91 4.29
C ILE A 60 10.27 8.33 5.39
N ASP A 61 11.53 8.77 5.49
CA ASP A 61 12.50 8.29 6.49
C ASP A 61 12.61 6.75 6.59
N GLY A 62 12.51 6.10 5.43
CA GLY A 62 12.55 4.66 5.24
C GLY A 62 11.24 3.95 5.57
N VAL A 63 10.23 4.68 6.05
CA VAL A 63 8.87 4.17 6.23
C VAL A 63 8.18 4.11 4.88
N GLN A 64 7.78 2.91 4.45
CA GLN A 64 7.16 2.69 3.15
C GLN A 64 5.66 3.00 3.20
N GLY A 65 5.22 3.86 2.27
CA GLY A 65 3.82 4.20 2.06
C GLY A 65 3.22 3.49 0.84
N GLY A 66 2.05 3.97 0.42
CA GLY A 66 1.39 3.52 -0.81
C GLY A 66 0.70 2.16 -0.69
N GLY A 67 -0.09 1.78 -1.70
CA GLY A 67 -0.76 0.47 -1.70
C GLY A 67 0.22 -0.71 -1.68
N ARG A 68 -0.08 -1.82 -1.00
CA ARG A 68 0.83 -3.00 -0.96
C ARG A 68 0.07 -4.32 -1.01
N SER A 69 0.77 -5.42 -1.24
CA SER A 69 0.26 -6.78 -1.00
C SER A 69 1.27 -7.65 -0.27
N ARG A 70 0.82 -8.81 0.19
CA ARG A 70 1.59 -9.71 1.07
C ARG A 70 1.98 -9.04 2.40
N ILE A 71 1.13 -8.14 2.89
CA ILE A 71 1.31 -7.50 4.21
C ILE A 71 0.43 -8.19 5.23
N TYR A 72 1.01 -9.01 6.12
CA TYR A 72 0.22 -9.62 7.20
C TYR A 72 -0.41 -8.54 8.06
N PHE A 73 -1.59 -8.82 8.63
CA PHE A 73 -2.39 -7.81 9.32
C PHE A 73 -1.59 -6.99 10.33
N TYR A 74 -0.86 -7.64 11.25
CA TYR A 74 -0.02 -6.96 12.23
C TYR A 74 1.11 -6.13 11.58
N ASN A 75 1.74 -6.64 10.52
CA ASN A 75 2.78 -5.93 9.75
C ASN A 75 2.20 -4.76 8.94
N GLY A 76 0.88 -4.65 8.82
CA GLY A 76 0.22 -3.48 8.25
C GLY A 76 0.13 -2.31 9.23
N LEU A 77 0.10 -2.60 10.53
CA LEU A 77 -0.09 -1.62 11.59
C LEU A 77 1.22 -0.96 12.06
N SER A 78 2.36 -1.56 11.71
CA SER A 78 3.71 -1.01 11.96
C SER A 78 4.68 -1.56 10.92
N GLN A 79 5.79 -0.86 10.67
CA GLN A 79 6.85 -1.36 9.81
C GLN A 79 7.98 -1.98 10.65
N ASN A 80 8.46 -3.15 10.23
CA ASN A 80 9.62 -3.77 10.85
C ASN A 80 10.89 -2.99 10.46
N ARG A 81 11.53 -2.32 11.43
CA ARG A 81 12.72 -1.50 11.20
C ARG A 81 14.03 -2.31 11.14
N ASN A 82 13.99 -3.63 11.35
CA ASN A 82 15.17 -4.51 11.37
C ASN A 82 15.16 -5.55 10.23
N HIS A 83 14.21 -5.47 9.31
CA HIS A 83 14.08 -6.43 8.21
C HIS A 83 13.47 -5.75 6.98
N GLY A 84 13.29 -6.48 5.88
CA GLY A 84 12.66 -5.93 4.69
C GLY A 84 13.54 -4.91 3.97
N ASN A 85 12.99 -3.77 3.57
CA ASN A 85 13.75 -2.68 2.98
C ASN A 85 14.46 -1.79 3.99
N ALA A 86 14.14 -1.88 5.29
CA ALA A 86 14.76 -1.01 6.28
C ALA A 86 16.30 -1.17 6.36
N PRO A 87 16.88 -2.39 6.34
CA PRO A 87 18.33 -2.57 6.25
C PRO A 87 18.92 -1.99 4.95
N LEU A 88 18.25 -2.19 3.81
CA LEU A 88 18.70 -1.67 2.51
C LEU A 88 18.72 -0.14 2.48
N ALA A 89 17.72 0.48 3.09
CA ALA A 89 17.63 1.93 3.26
C ALA A 89 18.85 2.48 4.03
N TRP A 90 19.29 1.77 5.07
CA TRP A 90 20.47 2.14 5.82
C TRP A 90 21.77 1.92 5.03
N PHE A 91 21.98 0.73 4.44
CA PHE A 91 23.22 0.42 3.71
C PHE A 91 23.50 1.37 2.54
N TYR A 92 22.46 1.72 1.77
CA TYR A 92 22.65 2.49 0.55
C TYR A 92 22.45 3.99 0.71
N PHE A 93 21.63 4.41 1.69
CA PHE A 93 21.21 5.81 1.79
C PHE A 93 21.39 6.40 3.19
N GLY A 94 21.86 5.60 4.17
CA GLY A 94 22.01 6.05 5.56
C GLY A 94 20.68 6.37 6.24
N ILE A 95 19.55 5.87 5.70
CA ILE A 95 18.22 6.16 6.22
C ILE A 95 17.86 5.18 7.34
N GLY A 96 17.40 5.72 8.47
CA GLY A 96 16.97 4.92 9.62
C GLY A 96 18.10 4.56 10.58
N LYS A 97 17.90 3.50 11.37
CA LYS A 97 18.89 3.02 12.34
C LYS A 97 19.74 1.93 11.72
N GLN A 98 20.98 1.82 12.18
CA GLN A 98 21.85 0.72 11.79
C GLN A 98 21.18 -0.62 12.15
N PRO A 99 20.95 -1.51 11.17
CA PRO A 99 20.30 -2.79 11.43
C PRO A 99 21.26 -3.74 12.14
N THR A 100 20.71 -4.64 12.95
CA THR A 100 21.42 -5.88 13.26
C THR A 100 21.57 -6.69 11.98
N VAL A 101 22.81 -7.04 11.62
CA VAL A 101 23.08 -7.73 10.37
C VAL A 101 22.49 -9.15 10.41
N TYR A 102 21.45 -9.41 9.61
CA TYR A 102 20.90 -10.74 9.40
C TYR A 102 21.44 -11.37 8.11
N GLY A 103 21.44 -12.70 8.01
CA GLY A 103 21.91 -13.40 6.81
C GLY A 103 21.18 -13.00 5.51
N HIS A 104 19.97 -12.46 5.61
CA HIS A 104 19.21 -11.91 4.47
C HIS A 104 19.83 -10.62 3.89
N ASP A 105 20.56 -9.88 4.72
CA ASP A 105 21.06 -8.52 4.45
C ASP A 105 22.52 -8.52 3.94
N MET A 106 23.24 -9.61 4.20
CA MET A 106 24.66 -9.78 3.89
C MET A 106 24.99 -9.56 2.42
N ASN A 107 24.13 -10.00 1.51
CA ASN A 107 24.34 -9.84 0.07
C ASN A 107 24.39 -8.36 -0.33
N ALA A 108 23.53 -7.51 0.24
CA ALA A 108 23.55 -6.08 -0.05
C ALA A 108 24.79 -5.41 0.58
N ALA A 109 25.16 -5.81 1.80
CA ALA A 109 26.29 -5.22 2.52
C ALA A 109 27.65 -5.53 1.88
N LEU A 110 27.80 -6.70 1.24
CA LEU A 110 29.06 -7.17 0.65
C LEU A 110 29.15 -7.01 -0.87
N SER A 111 28.05 -6.65 -1.54
CA SER A 111 28.03 -6.50 -2.99
C SER A 111 28.79 -5.26 -3.45
N ASP A 112 29.36 -5.32 -4.67
CA ASP A 112 29.93 -4.16 -5.35
C ASP A 112 28.84 -3.24 -5.93
N TYR A 113 27.57 -3.68 -5.93
CA TYR A 113 26.47 -2.88 -6.46
C TYR A 113 26.31 -1.57 -5.67
N ARG A 114 26.18 -0.45 -6.39
CA ARG A 114 25.81 0.84 -5.81
C ARG A 114 24.66 1.47 -6.61
N PRO A 115 23.62 2.00 -5.93
CA PRO A 115 22.53 2.66 -6.63
C PRO A 115 23.01 3.89 -7.40
N PRO A 116 22.43 4.18 -8.57
CA PRO A 116 22.75 5.40 -9.32
C PRO A 116 22.44 6.65 -8.50
N ALA A 117 23.22 7.71 -8.69
CA ALA A 117 23.05 8.97 -7.96
C ALA A 117 21.62 9.54 -8.04
N VAL A 118 20.93 9.38 -9.18
CA VAL A 118 19.52 9.79 -9.32
C VAL A 118 18.58 9.03 -8.37
N VAL A 119 18.84 7.74 -8.11
CA VAL A 119 18.06 6.93 -7.16
C VAL A 119 18.34 7.39 -5.74
N ALA A 120 19.61 7.65 -5.42
CA ALA A 120 19.99 8.20 -4.12
C ALA A 120 19.32 9.56 -3.86
N ASP A 121 19.30 10.47 -4.84
CA ASP A 121 18.61 11.76 -4.70
C ASP A 121 17.12 11.58 -4.42
N ILE A 122 16.45 10.65 -5.11
CA ILE A 122 15.03 10.35 -4.85
C ILE A 122 14.84 9.84 -3.43
N ALA A 123 15.73 8.97 -2.95
CA ALA A 123 15.61 8.35 -1.63
C ALA A 123 15.84 9.34 -0.48
N ILE A 124 16.90 10.15 -0.53
CA ILE A 124 17.32 10.96 0.63
C ILE A 124 16.61 12.31 0.71
N ASP A 125 16.23 12.89 -0.43
CA ASP A 125 15.64 14.22 -0.48
C ASP A 125 14.11 14.15 -0.56
N VAL A 126 13.51 13.76 0.57
CA VAL A 126 12.05 13.64 0.78
C VAL A 126 11.34 14.96 0.48
N GLN A 127 11.87 16.08 0.97
CA GLN A 127 11.29 17.41 0.80
C GLN A 127 11.33 17.87 -0.66
N GLY A 128 12.47 17.73 -1.34
CA GLY A 128 12.64 18.13 -2.73
C GLY A 128 11.96 17.20 -3.75
N ARG A 129 11.37 16.07 -3.33
CA ARG A 129 10.39 15.36 -4.18
C ARG A 129 9.08 16.14 -4.33
N GLY A 130 8.76 17.01 -3.38
CA GLY A 130 7.51 17.76 -3.37
C GLY A 130 6.28 16.85 -3.35
N ARG A 131 5.20 17.35 -3.96
CA ARG A 131 3.90 16.69 -4.02
C ARG A 131 3.66 16.09 -5.39
N TYR A 132 3.29 14.81 -5.43
CA TYR A 132 3.11 14.08 -6.69
C TYR A 132 2.22 12.85 -6.51
N GLU A 133 1.81 12.28 -7.64
CA GLU A 133 1.09 11.03 -7.71
C GLU A 133 2.01 9.94 -8.25
N VAL A 134 1.81 8.72 -7.77
CA VAL A 134 2.42 7.51 -8.30
C VAL A 134 1.30 6.61 -8.81
N ARG A 135 1.33 6.27 -10.10
CA ARG A 135 0.43 5.31 -10.74
C ARG A 135 1.24 4.15 -11.27
N GLN A 136 0.79 2.94 -10.97
CA GLN A 136 1.49 1.72 -11.39
C GLN A 136 0.50 0.66 -11.85
N ARG A 137 0.91 -0.14 -12.83
CA ARG A 137 0.14 -1.26 -13.40
C ARG A 137 0.78 -2.61 -13.07
N PRO A 138 0.68 -3.08 -11.82
CA PRO A 138 1.08 -4.45 -11.48
C PRO A 138 0.10 -5.46 -12.09
N GLN A 139 0.56 -6.70 -12.25
CA GLN A 139 -0.31 -7.80 -12.68
C GLN A 139 -1.08 -8.38 -11.49
N GLY A 140 -2.40 -8.50 -11.65
CA GLY A 140 -3.28 -9.07 -10.64
C GLY A 140 -4.05 -10.32 -11.07
N LEU A 141 -4.72 -10.22 -12.22
CA LEU A 141 -5.63 -11.28 -12.69
C LEU A 141 -4.83 -12.50 -13.16
N GLY A 142 -5.42 -13.67 -12.94
CA GLY A 142 -4.83 -14.93 -13.38
C GLY A 142 -5.73 -15.69 -14.36
N THR A 143 -5.14 -16.63 -15.07
CA THR A 143 -5.85 -17.73 -15.73
C THR A 143 -5.53 -19.04 -15.02
N GLN A 144 -6.44 -20.01 -15.09
CA GLN A 144 -6.17 -21.36 -14.60
C GLN A 144 -4.91 -21.88 -15.29
N GLY A 145 -3.83 -22.06 -14.53
CA GLY A 145 -2.57 -22.55 -15.07
C GLY A 145 -2.46 -24.06 -14.91
N ARG A 146 -1.33 -24.62 -15.34
CA ARG A 146 -1.08 -26.07 -15.22
C ARG A 146 -1.05 -26.51 -13.75
N PRO A 147 -1.67 -27.66 -13.38
CA PRO A 147 -1.50 -28.24 -12.05
C PRO A 147 -0.01 -28.46 -11.79
N MET A 148 0.54 -27.88 -10.73
CA MET A 148 1.89 -28.25 -10.30
C MET A 148 1.80 -29.61 -9.60
N THR A 149 2.72 -30.52 -9.91
CA THR A 149 2.76 -31.88 -9.33
C THR A 149 2.86 -31.90 -7.80
N THR A 150 3.26 -30.78 -7.18
CA THR A 150 3.40 -30.60 -5.73
C THR A 150 2.38 -29.65 -5.10
N ALA A 151 1.51 -29.01 -5.89
CA ALA A 151 0.51 -28.08 -5.38
C ALA A 151 -0.90 -28.52 -5.79
N VAL A 152 -1.66 -29.03 -4.82
CA VAL A 152 -3.09 -29.36 -4.96
C VAL A 152 -3.90 -28.06 -4.95
N THR A 153 -3.68 -27.16 -5.91
CA THR A 153 -4.38 -25.88 -5.96
C THR A 153 -5.09 -25.69 -7.30
N THR A 154 -6.41 -25.52 -7.23
CA THR A 154 -7.32 -25.16 -8.33
C THR A 154 -7.31 -23.65 -8.64
N VAL A 155 -6.26 -22.93 -8.24
CA VAL A 155 -6.16 -21.47 -8.36
C VAL A 155 -5.44 -21.08 -9.65
N PRO A 156 -5.69 -19.88 -10.21
CA PRO A 156 -4.89 -19.34 -11.30
C PRO A 156 -3.41 -19.26 -10.93
N THR A 157 -2.54 -19.96 -11.67
CA THR A 157 -1.07 -19.98 -11.47
C THR A 157 -0.31 -19.23 -12.57
N GLU A 158 -1.00 -18.82 -13.64
CA GLU A 158 -0.45 -18.00 -14.72
C GLU A 158 -1.06 -16.59 -14.68
N MET A 159 -0.22 -15.57 -14.84
CA MET A 159 -0.68 -14.18 -14.86
C MET A 159 -1.31 -13.84 -16.21
N ARG A 160 -2.44 -13.17 -16.19
CA ARG A 160 -2.96 -12.51 -17.39
C ARG A 160 -2.01 -11.41 -17.85
N THR A 161 -1.80 -11.34 -19.15
CA THR A 161 -0.93 -10.35 -19.81
C THR A 161 -1.72 -9.34 -20.63
N ASP A 162 -2.98 -9.64 -20.94
CA ASP A 162 -3.95 -8.85 -21.69
C ASP A 162 -4.66 -7.78 -20.82
N GLY A 163 -4.57 -7.89 -19.49
CA GLY A 163 -5.20 -6.97 -18.54
C GLY A 163 -4.71 -7.20 -17.11
N GLY A 164 -4.61 -6.11 -16.33
CA GLY A 164 -3.86 -6.09 -15.06
C GLY A 164 -4.66 -5.92 -13.78
N GLY A 165 -5.98 -5.69 -13.83
CA GLY A 165 -6.92 -5.66 -12.69
C GLY A 165 -6.63 -4.66 -11.55
N ILE A 166 -5.47 -4.02 -11.54
CA ILE A 166 -4.95 -3.23 -10.43
C ILE A 166 -4.35 -1.94 -10.98
N LEU A 167 -4.87 -0.81 -10.50
CA LEU A 167 -4.19 0.46 -10.49
C LEU A 167 -3.66 0.69 -9.08
N ARG A 168 -2.35 0.53 -8.87
CA ARG A 168 -1.75 0.91 -7.60
C ARG A 168 -1.48 2.41 -7.64
N TYR A 169 -2.12 3.11 -6.71
CA TYR A 169 -2.10 4.57 -6.66
C TYR A 169 -1.61 5.04 -5.29
N SER A 170 -0.75 6.05 -5.32
CA SER A 170 -0.31 6.77 -4.13
C SER A 170 -0.31 8.26 -4.41
N TYR A 171 -0.66 9.04 -3.39
CA TYR A 171 -0.43 10.46 -3.34
C TYR A 171 0.63 10.72 -2.30
N CYS A 172 1.73 11.32 -2.76
CA CYS A 172 2.92 11.56 -1.97
C CYS A 172 3.05 13.05 -1.70
N ASP A 173 3.16 13.40 -0.43
CA ASP A 173 3.48 14.71 0.09
C ASP A 173 4.62 14.54 1.12
N PRO A 174 5.54 15.50 1.31
CA PRO A 174 6.57 15.37 2.32
C PRO A 174 6.01 15.16 3.73
N ALA A 175 4.78 15.60 4.02
CA ALA A 175 4.13 15.40 5.30
C ALA A 175 3.46 14.03 5.47
N PHE A 176 3.04 13.37 4.37
CA PHE A 176 2.33 12.09 4.41
C PHE A 176 2.34 11.36 3.05
N ILE A 177 2.17 10.04 3.08
CA ILE A 177 1.90 9.24 1.87
C ILE A 177 0.65 8.41 2.11
N VAL A 178 -0.37 8.61 1.28
CA VAL A 178 -1.58 7.78 1.27
C VAL A 178 -1.66 6.98 -0.03
N GLY A 179 -2.02 5.70 0.06
CA GLY A 179 -2.19 4.89 -1.14
C GLY A 179 -3.03 3.64 -0.93
N THR A 180 -3.47 3.10 -2.06
CA THR A 180 -4.26 1.87 -2.14
C THR A 180 -4.00 1.14 -3.48
N PRO A 181 -4.02 -0.20 -3.51
CA PRO A 181 -4.27 -0.91 -4.75
C PRO A 181 -5.76 -0.77 -5.11
N MET A 182 -6.09 0.14 -6.03
CA MET A 182 -7.43 0.21 -6.61
C MET A 182 -7.62 -0.99 -7.53
N THR A 183 -8.57 -1.86 -7.21
CA THR A 183 -8.84 -3.08 -7.97
C THR A 183 -10.28 -3.16 -8.45
N GLU A 184 -10.54 -3.92 -9.51
CA GLU A 184 -11.92 -4.30 -9.82
C GLU A 184 -12.53 -5.10 -8.66
N ALA A 185 -13.84 -4.92 -8.40
CA ALA A 185 -14.53 -5.69 -7.38
C ALA A 185 -14.90 -7.08 -7.91
N ARG A 186 -13.91 -7.99 -7.93
CA ARG A 186 -14.03 -9.33 -8.53
C ARG A 186 -14.00 -10.47 -7.52
N PRO A 187 -14.61 -11.62 -7.85
CA PRO A 187 -14.43 -12.87 -7.11
C PRO A 187 -12.97 -13.22 -6.88
N LEU A 188 -12.66 -13.84 -5.73
CA LEU A 188 -11.30 -14.22 -5.37
C LEU A 188 -10.61 -15.09 -6.44
N ASN A 189 -11.36 -15.96 -7.11
CA ASN A 189 -10.83 -16.92 -8.09
C ASN A 189 -10.47 -16.29 -9.45
N ASP A 190 -10.79 -15.02 -9.69
CA ASP A 190 -10.33 -14.27 -10.87
C ASP A 190 -8.86 -13.82 -10.73
N TRP A 191 -8.38 -13.73 -9.49
CA TRP A 191 -7.04 -13.27 -9.17
C TRP A 191 -6.05 -14.41 -9.17
N ALA A 192 -4.82 -14.14 -9.64
CA ALA A 192 -3.70 -15.00 -9.31
C ALA A 192 -3.56 -15.07 -7.78
N ALA A 193 -3.34 -16.26 -7.23
CA ALA A 193 -3.38 -16.47 -5.77
C ALA A 193 -2.43 -15.54 -5.01
N ILE A 194 -1.26 -15.26 -5.59
CA ILE A 194 -0.25 -14.34 -5.06
C ILE A 194 -0.69 -12.86 -5.08
N SER A 195 -1.57 -12.45 -6.01
CA SER A 195 -2.06 -11.07 -6.15
C SER A 195 -3.35 -10.79 -5.35
N ALA A 196 -4.06 -11.84 -4.95
CA ALA A 196 -5.26 -11.75 -4.11
C ALA A 196 -4.95 -11.78 -2.60
N GLN A 197 -3.68 -11.93 -2.24
CA GLN A 197 -3.24 -11.97 -0.85
C GLN A 197 -3.54 -10.67 -0.09
N ASN A 198 -3.39 -10.72 1.23
CA ASN A 198 -3.54 -9.59 2.15
C ASN A 198 -2.90 -8.29 1.61
N ARG A 199 -3.78 -7.40 1.13
CA ARG A 199 -3.46 -6.08 0.59
C ARG A 199 -3.40 -5.08 1.74
N TRP A 200 -2.65 -4.01 1.54
CA TRP A 200 -2.57 -2.88 2.46
C TRP A 200 -2.92 -1.59 1.75
N GLN A 201 -3.58 -0.71 2.48
CA GLN A 201 -3.87 0.66 2.12
C GLN A 201 -3.86 1.52 3.39
N GLY A 202 -3.86 2.83 3.20
CA GLY A 202 -3.92 3.78 4.30
C GLY A 202 -2.91 4.90 4.08
N VAL A 203 -2.64 5.62 5.16
CA VAL A 203 -1.72 6.76 5.17
C VAL A 203 -0.62 6.53 6.21
N ILE A 204 0.61 6.85 5.83
CA ILE A 204 1.73 7.06 6.77
C ILE A 204 2.02 8.56 6.87
N PHE A 205 2.54 9.00 8.01
CA PHE A 205 2.92 10.39 8.25
C PHE A 205 4.42 10.54 8.46
N SER A 206 4.95 11.70 8.10
CA SER A 206 6.29 12.13 8.53
C SER A 206 6.39 12.21 10.05
N GLY A 207 7.59 12.02 10.59
CA GLY A 207 7.87 12.09 12.02
C GLY A 207 8.49 10.81 12.58
N LYS A 208 8.76 10.79 13.88
CA LYS A 208 9.63 9.77 14.54
C LYS A 208 8.95 8.43 14.86
N HIS A 209 7.63 8.33 14.72
CA HIS A 209 6.83 7.27 15.37
C HIS A 209 6.17 6.26 14.44
N ASP A 210 6.52 6.26 13.15
CA ASP A 210 5.86 5.37 12.17
C ASP A 210 4.32 5.50 12.16
N ALA A 211 3.85 6.73 12.44
CA ALA A 211 2.44 7.04 12.60
C ALA A 211 1.66 6.77 11.32
N ARG A 212 0.49 6.14 11.46
CA ARG A 212 -0.35 5.78 10.32
C ARG A 212 -1.82 5.59 10.69
N ILE A 213 -2.66 5.64 9.66
CA ILE A 213 -4.09 5.27 9.73
C ILE A 213 -4.35 4.19 8.68
N VAL A 214 -4.97 3.10 9.11
CA VAL A 214 -5.14 1.88 8.31
C VAL A 214 -6.62 1.45 8.33
N PRO A 215 -7.43 1.92 7.36
CA PRO A 215 -8.73 1.35 7.07
C PRO A 215 -8.55 -0.06 6.46
N THR A 216 -8.98 -1.10 7.15
CA THR A 216 -8.77 -2.50 6.72
C THR A 216 -9.86 -3.42 7.24
N VAL A 217 -9.88 -4.65 6.73
CA VAL A 217 -10.73 -5.72 7.25
C VAL A 217 -9.95 -6.54 8.27
N LEU A 218 -10.53 -6.77 9.44
CA LEU A 218 -9.98 -7.62 10.47
C LEU A 218 -9.99 -9.08 9.96
N PRO A 219 -8.85 -9.79 9.95
CA PRO A 219 -8.85 -11.19 9.58
C PRO A 219 -9.33 -12.09 10.70
N GLN A 220 -10.02 -13.16 10.32
CA GLN A 220 -10.57 -14.19 11.20
C GLN A 220 -9.52 -14.85 12.12
N ASP A 221 -8.25 -14.89 11.67
CA ASP A 221 -7.11 -15.48 12.39
C ASP A 221 -6.08 -14.45 12.87
N SER A 222 -6.44 -13.16 12.87
CA SER A 222 -5.54 -12.04 13.17
C SER A 222 -4.26 -11.99 12.31
N ARG A 223 -4.26 -12.65 11.13
CA ARG A 223 -3.08 -12.75 10.26
C ARG A 223 -3.37 -12.43 8.79
N VAL A 224 -4.39 -13.05 8.20
CA VAL A 224 -4.61 -13.02 6.74
C VAL A 224 -6.08 -12.82 6.39
N ALA A 225 -6.37 -11.75 5.66
CA ALA A 225 -7.62 -11.56 4.92
C ALA A 225 -7.28 -11.33 3.44
N ASN A 226 -7.76 -12.20 2.56
CA ASN A 226 -7.49 -12.11 1.12
C ASN A 226 -8.63 -11.36 0.42
N ASN A 227 -8.29 -10.63 -0.64
CA ASN A 227 -9.24 -9.85 -1.43
C ASN A 227 -10.20 -9.02 -0.56
N ALA A 228 -9.62 -8.37 0.45
CA ALA A 228 -10.35 -7.91 1.63
C ALA A 228 -11.22 -6.68 1.37
N PHE A 229 -10.73 -5.72 0.60
CA PHE A 229 -11.35 -4.40 0.43
C PHE A 229 -11.32 -3.93 -1.01
N TRP A 230 -12.19 -2.98 -1.31
CA TRP A 230 -12.29 -2.28 -2.58
C TRP A 230 -12.33 -0.79 -2.34
N SER A 231 -11.57 -0.06 -3.16
CA SER A 231 -11.21 1.31 -2.86
C SER A 231 -11.06 2.16 -4.10
N ALA A 232 -11.33 3.45 -3.94
CA ALA A 232 -11.03 4.49 -4.91
C ALA A 232 -10.31 5.63 -4.19
N GLN A 233 -9.30 6.20 -4.83
CA GLN A 233 -8.51 7.28 -4.24
C GLN A 233 -8.28 8.40 -5.27
N SER A 234 -8.41 9.64 -4.82
CA SER A 234 -7.93 10.84 -5.51
C SER A 234 -7.13 11.69 -4.53
N LYS A 235 -5.87 11.94 -4.85
CA LYS A 235 -4.93 12.67 -3.98
C LYS A 235 -4.96 12.12 -2.54
N GLY A 236 -5.14 13.00 -1.57
CA GLY A 236 -5.22 12.69 -0.14
C GLY A 236 -6.52 12.02 0.32
N SER A 237 -7.43 11.69 -0.59
CA SER A 237 -8.80 11.25 -0.30
C SER A 237 -9.03 9.81 -0.74
N LEU A 238 -9.29 8.92 0.21
CA LEU A 238 -9.48 7.48 0.01
C LEU A 238 -10.90 7.09 0.46
N ILE A 239 -11.67 6.47 -0.43
CA ILE A 239 -12.90 5.76 -0.09
C ILE A 239 -12.61 4.27 -0.16
N THR A 240 -13.00 3.51 0.86
CA THR A 240 -12.84 2.05 0.90
C THR A 240 -14.03 1.36 1.52
N GLN A 241 -14.26 0.12 1.13
CA GLN A 241 -15.31 -0.75 1.67
C GLN A 241 -14.78 -2.19 1.76
N LYS A 242 -15.23 -2.97 2.75
CA LYS A 242 -15.04 -4.43 2.76
C LYS A 242 -15.64 -5.03 1.49
N LEU A 243 -14.92 -5.91 0.82
CA LEU A 243 -15.41 -6.62 -0.38
C LEU A 243 -16.25 -7.82 0.01
N LYS A 244 -17.41 -8.03 -0.63
CA LYS A 244 -18.19 -9.28 -0.47
C LYS A 244 -17.46 -10.54 -0.95
N TYR A 245 -16.46 -10.37 -1.83
CA TYR A 245 -15.64 -11.46 -2.38
C TYR A 245 -14.38 -11.77 -1.55
N HIS A 246 -14.33 -11.28 -0.31
CA HIS A 246 -13.22 -11.51 0.60
C HIS A 246 -13.13 -12.97 1.04
N LYS A 247 -11.95 -13.38 1.52
CA LYS A 247 -11.77 -14.65 2.23
C LYS A 247 -11.11 -14.38 3.57
N ARG A 248 -11.70 -14.94 4.64
CA ARG A 248 -11.24 -14.84 6.05
C ARG A 248 -11.26 -13.42 6.63
N GLY A 249 -12.12 -12.55 6.12
CA GLY A 249 -12.36 -11.23 6.70
C GLY A 249 -13.54 -11.31 7.67
N THR A 250 -13.51 -10.51 8.73
CA THR A 250 -14.64 -10.31 9.64
C THR A 250 -15.10 -8.87 9.47
N ASP A 251 -14.72 -7.98 10.36
CA ASP A 251 -15.26 -6.64 10.49
C ASP A 251 -14.39 -5.65 9.70
N MET A 252 -15.01 -4.61 9.15
CA MET A 252 -14.24 -3.45 8.68
C MET A 252 -13.86 -2.60 9.89
N ILE A 253 -12.58 -2.22 9.95
CA ILE A 253 -12.02 -1.41 11.02
C ILE A 253 -11.23 -0.23 10.46
N VAL A 254 -11.03 0.78 11.29
CA VAL A 254 -10.04 1.84 11.07
C VAL A 254 -9.11 1.88 12.26
N TRP A 255 -7.87 1.46 12.06
CA TRP A 255 -6.84 1.51 13.10
C TRP A 255 -6.02 2.80 12.96
N MET A 256 -5.78 3.49 14.08
CA MET A 256 -4.99 4.73 14.13
C MET A 256 -3.91 4.60 15.20
N SER A 257 -2.65 4.87 14.83
CA SER A 257 -1.52 4.87 15.77
C SER A 257 -1.75 5.84 16.93
N LYS A 258 -1.50 5.42 18.18
CA LYS A 258 -1.40 6.34 19.32
C LYS A 258 -0.14 7.19 19.26
N GLU A 259 0.98 6.61 18.84
CA GLU A 259 2.22 7.36 18.71
C GLU A 259 2.23 8.19 17.43
N GLY A 260 2.61 9.46 17.55
CA GLY A 260 2.71 10.41 16.44
C GLY A 260 1.38 10.95 15.90
N LEU A 261 0.23 10.51 16.44
CA LEU A 261 -1.08 11.12 16.21
C LEU A 261 -1.62 11.71 17.52
N SER A 262 -2.41 12.79 17.42
CA SER A 262 -3.18 13.30 18.54
C SER A 262 -4.26 12.31 18.99
N ALA A 263 -4.79 12.51 20.20
CA ALA A 263 -6.04 11.86 20.57
C ALA A 263 -7.14 12.18 19.54
N PRO A 264 -7.97 11.19 19.15
CA PRO A 264 -9.08 11.43 18.24
C PRO A 264 -10.09 12.43 18.81
N VAL A 265 -10.57 13.33 17.96
CA VAL A 265 -11.65 14.27 18.27
C VAL A 265 -12.85 13.96 17.39
N GLU A 266 -14.00 13.73 17.99
CA GLU A 266 -15.25 13.39 17.29
C GLU A 266 -16.14 14.63 17.15
N GLU A 267 -16.51 14.97 15.91
CA GLU A 267 -17.48 16.02 15.62
C GLU A 267 -18.35 15.61 14.43
N ASP A 268 -19.68 15.70 14.57
CA ASP A 268 -20.64 15.48 13.49
C ASP A 268 -20.46 14.14 12.73
N GLY A 269 -20.13 13.07 13.46
CA GLY A 269 -19.90 11.73 12.90
C GLY A 269 -18.57 11.57 12.15
N VAL A 270 -17.64 12.52 12.33
CA VAL A 270 -16.29 12.48 11.77
C VAL A 270 -15.26 12.46 12.89
N VAL A 271 -14.29 11.57 12.76
CA VAL A 271 -13.12 11.48 13.65
C VAL A 271 -11.98 12.28 13.05
N PHE A 272 -11.42 13.20 13.82
CA PHE A 272 -10.29 14.03 13.41
C PHE A 272 -9.05 13.71 14.24
N VAL A 273 -7.90 13.66 13.59
CA VAL A 273 -6.59 13.51 14.23
C VAL A 273 -5.56 14.43 13.57
N GLU A 274 -4.53 14.78 14.33
CA GLU A 274 -3.40 15.58 13.91
C GLU A 274 -2.11 14.76 13.99
N ALA A 275 -1.32 14.77 12.92
CA ALA A 275 0.07 14.33 12.91
C ALA A 275 1.01 15.55 12.97
N GLU A 276 2.32 15.35 13.03
CA GLU A 276 3.30 16.45 13.13
C GLU A 276 3.11 17.51 12.03
N ASN A 277 2.97 17.10 10.76
CA ASN A 277 2.89 17.99 9.60
C ASN A 277 1.60 17.84 8.77
N ALA A 278 0.62 17.05 9.22
CA ALA A 278 -0.62 16.81 8.50
C ALA A 278 -1.83 16.70 9.43
N TYR A 279 -3.02 16.88 8.87
CA TYR A 279 -4.29 16.54 9.50
C TYR A 279 -4.94 15.38 8.76
N ALA A 280 -5.70 14.56 9.48
CA ALA A 280 -6.52 13.53 8.89
C ALA A 280 -7.93 13.50 9.49
N ALA A 281 -8.89 13.08 8.67
CA ALA A 281 -10.26 12.87 9.07
C ALA A 281 -10.76 11.51 8.55
N VAL A 282 -11.53 10.81 9.39
CA VAL A 282 -12.17 9.54 9.07
C VAL A 282 -13.67 9.68 9.25
N ARG A 283 -14.43 9.31 8.21
CA ARG A 283 -15.90 9.28 8.24
C ARG A 283 -16.38 7.89 7.86
N VAL A 284 -17.24 7.29 8.69
CA VAL A 284 -18.02 6.11 8.31
C VAL A 284 -19.31 6.62 7.67
N VAL A 285 -19.60 6.22 6.44
CA VAL A 285 -20.69 6.83 5.65
C VAL A 285 -22.07 6.56 6.24
N TRP A 286 -22.30 5.38 6.81
CA TRP A 286 -23.54 5.04 7.52
C TRP A 286 -23.30 4.02 8.63
N GLY A 287 -24.28 3.85 9.53
CA GLY A 287 -24.23 2.87 10.62
C GLY A 287 -23.34 3.25 11.81
N GLY A 288 -22.37 4.14 11.62
CA GLY A 288 -21.45 4.57 12.66
C GLY A 288 -20.45 3.48 13.06
N TYR A 289 -19.83 3.65 14.23
CA TYR A 289 -18.80 2.75 14.74
C TYR A 289 -18.85 2.69 16.27
N LYS A 290 -18.13 1.72 16.82
CA LYS A 290 -17.73 1.67 18.23
C LYS A 290 -16.21 1.72 18.33
N TRP A 291 -15.70 2.32 19.39
CA TRP A 291 -14.29 2.17 19.72
C TRP A 291 -14.03 0.77 20.22
N MET A 292 -12.94 0.16 19.76
CA MET A 292 -12.42 -1.05 20.35
C MET A 292 -11.92 -0.70 21.75
N GLU A 293 -12.58 -1.23 22.76
CA GLU A 293 -12.08 -1.17 24.13
C GLU A 293 -10.74 -1.93 24.21
N THR A 294 -9.86 -1.50 25.11
CA THR A 294 -8.57 -2.15 25.39
C THR A 294 -8.70 -3.66 25.66
N GLU A 295 -9.88 -4.08 26.12
CA GLU A 295 -10.33 -5.46 26.10
C GLU A 295 -11.21 -5.67 24.87
N LEU A 296 -10.75 -6.48 23.90
CA LEU A 296 -11.59 -6.93 22.79
C LEU A 296 -12.93 -7.43 23.36
N PRO A 297 -14.09 -7.04 22.78
CA PRO A 297 -15.38 -7.52 23.25
C PRO A 297 -15.35 -9.04 23.42
N ALA A 298 -15.86 -9.55 24.54
CA ALA A 298 -15.75 -10.98 24.90
C ALA A 298 -16.17 -11.89 23.74
N GLU A 299 -17.21 -11.52 22.99
CA GLU A 299 -17.68 -12.25 21.80
C GLU A 299 -16.65 -12.31 20.66
N LEU A 300 -15.93 -11.22 20.40
CA LEU A 300 -14.88 -11.16 19.40
C LEU A 300 -13.65 -11.94 19.88
N ARG A 301 -13.30 -11.84 21.16
CA ARG A 301 -12.23 -12.64 21.78
C ARG A 301 -12.54 -14.13 21.69
N ASP A 302 -13.73 -14.55 22.12
CA ASP A 302 -14.19 -15.94 22.09
C ASP A 302 -14.31 -16.46 20.64
N ARG A 303 -14.67 -15.61 19.69
CA ARG A 303 -14.65 -15.94 18.26
C ARG A 303 -13.22 -16.17 17.78
N LEU A 304 -12.28 -15.29 18.11
CA LEU A 304 -10.86 -15.45 17.75
C LEU A 304 -10.23 -16.70 18.42
N GLU A 305 -10.55 -16.97 19.68
CA GLU A 305 -10.06 -18.14 20.43
C GLU A 305 -10.62 -19.46 19.87
N ARG A 306 -11.92 -19.53 19.52
CA ARG A 306 -12.52 -20.72 18.89
C ARG A 306 -11.95 -21.03 17.51
N LEU A 307 -11.52 -20.00 16.78
CA LEU A 307 -11.01 -20.12 15.41
C LEU A 307 -9.51 -20.44 15.36
N ALA A 308 -8.83 -20.35 16.50
CA ALA A 308 -7.44 -20.74 16.68
C ALA A 308 -7.24 -21.38 18.07
N PRO A 309 -7.71 -22.63 18.29
CA PRO A 309 -7.55 -23.30 19.57
C PRO A 309 -6.07 -23.34 19.98
N ALA A 310 -5.86 -23.20 21.29
CA ALA A 310 -4.55 -23.00 21.92
C ALA A 310 -3.47 -23.93 21.32
N GLY A 311 -2.42 -23.32 20.76
CA GLY A 311 -1.26 -24.02 20.20
C GLY A 311 -1.10 -23.94 18.68
N ALA A 312 -2.09 -23.46 17.92
CA ALA A 312 -1.95 -23.34 16.46
C ALA A 312 -1.11 -22.12 16.03
N PHE A 313 -1.06 -21.05 16.83
CA PHE A 313 -0.18 -19.89 16.65
C PHE A 313 0.11 -19.27 18.03
N ASN A 314 1.36 -18.97 18.33
CA ASN A 314 1.77 -18.26 19.54
C ASN A 314 1.04 -16.88 19.57
N THR A 315 0.01 -16.73 20.42
CA THR A 315 -0.93 -15.59 20.42
C THR A 315 -0.40 -14.38 21.20
N THR A 316 0.80 -13.90 20.85
CA THR A 316 1.17 -12.49 21.12
C THR A 316 0.63 -11.53 20.05
N ARG A 317 -0.21 -12.01 19.12
CA ARG A 317 -0.83 -11.25 18.02
C ARG A 317 -2.05 -10.46 18.49
N PHE A 318 -1.83 -9.53 19.41
CA PHE A 318 -2.83 -8.54 19.77
C PHE A 318 -2.86 -7.43 18.73
N ILE A 319 -4.05 -6.87 18.48
CA ILE A 319 -4.13 -5.52 17.91
C ILE A 319 -3.45 -4.63 18.94
N PRO A 320 -2.34 -3.93 18.62
CA PRO A 320 -1.65 -3.14 19.62
C PRO A 320 -2.61 -2.07 20.16
N GLU A 321 -2.45 -1.70 21.42
CA GLU A 321 -3.31 -0.71 22.08
C GLU A 321 -3.34 0.61 21.30
N ASN A 322 -4.47 0.91 20.64
CA ASN A 322 -4.59 2.02 19.70
C ASN A 322 -6.03 2.51 19.58
N ALA A 323 -6.22 3.68 18.97
CA ALA A 323 -7.56 4.16 18.63
C ALA A 323 -8.08 3.36 17.43
N THR A 324 -8.88 2.33 17.70
CA THR A 324 -9.44 1.45 16.65
C THR A 324 -10.95 1.62 16.59
N MET A 325 -11.45 2.08 15.45
CA MET A 325 -12.88 2.13 15.15
C MET A 325 -13.30 0.77 14.58
N VAL A 326 -14.32 0.13 15.16
CA VAL A 326 -14.99 -1.06 14.59
C VAL A 326 -16.32 -0.59 14.03
N LEU A 327 -16.52 -0.73 12.73
CA LEU A 327 -17.76 -0.30 12.09
C LEU A 327 -18.94 -1.14 12.61
N ASN A 328 -20.07 -0.49 12.86
CA ASN A 328 -21.29 -1.21 13.23
C ASN A 328 -21.87 -1.99 12.05
N GLU A 329 -21.65 -1.46 10.83
CA GLU A 329 -22.03 -2.08 9.57
C GLU A 329 -20.76 -2.46 8.80
N GLU A 330 -20.42 -3.75 8.72
CA GLU A 330 -19.13 -4.22 8.19
C GLU A 330 -18.91 -3.90 6.69
N TYR A 331 -19.97 -3.55 5.96
CA TYR A 331 -19.92 -3.11 4.57
C TYR A 331 -20.15 -1.61 4.40
N ALA A 332 -20.18 -0.81 5.47
CA ALA A 332 -20.23 0.64 5.31
C ALA A 332 -18.90 1.16 4.71
N PRO A 333 -18.94 2.05 3.71
CA PRO A 333 -17.76 2.71 3.22
C PRO A 333 -17.14 3.60 4.31
N VAL A 334 -15.82 3.64 4.31
CA VAL A 334 -15.00 4.55 5.09
C VAL A 334 -14.36 5.56 4.14
N ILE A 335 -14.46 6.84 4.49
CA ILE A 335 -13.75 7.93 3.83
C ILE A 335 -12.59 8.35 4.75
N LEU A 336 -11.37 8.32 4.23
CA LEU A 336 -10.17 8.86 4.85
C LEU A 336 -9.71 10.06 4.03
N GLU A 337 -9.62 11.21 4.68
CA GLU A 337 -9.15 12.47 4.10
C GLU A 337 -7.87 12.92 4.81
N VAL A 338 -6.85 13.31 4.05
CA VAL A 338 -5.56 13.75 4.58
C VAL A 338 -5.08 15.01 3.86
N MET A 339 -4.58 15.99 4.62
CA MET A 339 -4.07 17.25 4.11
C MET A 339 -2.83 17.70 4.89
N ALA A 340 -1.82 18.26 4.21
CA ALA A 340 -0.66 18.82 4.87
C ALA A 340 -1.06 20.11 5.62
N LYS A 341 -0.47 20.35 6.79
CA LYS A 341 -0.71 21.58 7.56
C LYS A 341 -0.36 22.83 6.76
N GLY A 342 0.63 22.74 5.86
CA GLY A 342 1.00 23.84 4.98
C GLY A 342 -0.11 24.32 4.04
N ASP A 343 -1.13 23.50 3.76
CA ASP A 343 -2.24 23.85 2.85
C ASP A 343 -3.45 24.47 3.59
N ILE A 344 -3.45 24.50 4.92
CA ILE A 344 -4.62 24.92 5.69
C ILE A 344 -4.23 25.59 7.01
N LYS A 345 -4.90 26.70 7.32
CA LYS A 345 -4.47 27.63 8.38
C LYS A 345 -4.42 27.01 9.78
N SER A 346 -5.33 26.09 10.08
CA SER A 346 -5.49 25.51 11.41
C SER A 346 -6.27 24.21 11.37
N PHE A 347 -6.25 23.47 12.48
CA PHE A 347 -7.06 22.27 12.64
C PHE A 347 -8.57 22.55 12.53
N ASP A 348 -9.05 23.66 13.08
CA ASP A 348 -10.46 24.06 12.95
C ASP A 348 -10.84 24.39 11.51
N ALA A 349 -9.94 25.04 10.75
CA ALA A 349 -10.17 25.28 9.32
C ALA A 349 -10.22 23.95 8.55
N PHE A 350 -9.40 22.96 8.92
CA PHE A 350 -9.45 21.61 8.36
C PHE A 350 -10.77 20.91 8.68
N LYS A 351 -11.22 20.92 9.94
CA LYS A 351 -12.52 20.38 10.36
C LYS A 351 -13.67 21.01 9.58
N ALA A 352 -13.68 22.35 9.47
CA ALA A 352 -14.70 23.08 8.72
C ALA A 352 -14.69 22.69 7.23
N LYS A 353 -13.51 22.54 6.62
CA LYS A 353 -13.36 22.13 5.22
C LYS A 353 -13.87 20.70 4.97
N ILE A 354 -13.58 19.77 5.87
CA ILE A 354 -14.11 18.39 5.82
C ILE A 354 -15.63 18.37 5.97
N LYS A 355 -16.19 19.20 6.87
CA LYS A 355 -17.64 19.31 7.05
C LYS A 355 -18.34 19.93 5.83
N GLY A 356 -17.64 20.78 5.08
CA GLY A 356 -18.11 21.32 3.80
C GLY A 356 -18.00 20.37 2.60
N CYS A 357 -17.40 19.19 2.75
CA CYS A 357 -17.33 18.21 1.67
C CYS A 357 -18.72 17.59 1.41
N GLU A 358 -19.27 17.84 0.24
CA GLU A 358 -20.59 17.34 -0.16
C GLU A 358 -20.60 15.81 -0.25
N MET A 359 -21.61 15.18 0.35
CA MET A 359 -21.77 13.73 0.35
C MET A 359 -23.25 13.40 0.21
N ARG A 360 -23.59 12.51 -0.73
CA ARG A 360 -24.94 11.95 -0.84
C ARG A 360 -24.93 10.52 -1.36
N MET A 361 -25.97 9.78 -0.99
CA MET A 361 -26.26 8.46 -1.52
C MET A 361 -27.37 8.56 -2.55
N ASP A 362 -27.08 8.14 -3.78
CA ASP A 362 -28.07 7.96 -4.84
C ASP A 362 -28.26 6.43 -5.03
N ALA A 363 -29.21 5.86 -4.30
CA ALA A 363 -29.35 4.41 -4.11
C ALA A 363 -28.04 3.78 -3.58
N ALA A 364 -27.36 2.92 -4.36
CA ALA A 364 -26.09 2.31 -3.98
C ALA A 364 -24.86 3.18 -4.32
N ILE A 365 -25.03 4.29 -5.03
CA ILE A 365 -23.91 5.13 -5.48
C ILE A 365 -23.66 6.23 -4.44
N LEU A 366 -22.53 6.12 -3.74
CA LEU A 366 -21.97 7.21 -2.97
C LEU A 366 -21.38 8.25 -3.91
N ARG A 367 -21.87 9.49 -3.83
CA ARG A 367 -21.26 10.66 -4.48
C ARG A 367 -20.62 11.52 -3.42
N TYR A 368 -19.34 11.85 -3.63
CA TYR A 368 -18.54 12.55 -2.65
C TYR A 368 -17.62 13.57 -3.31
N THR A 369 -17.65 14.82 -2.83
CA THR A 369 -16.67 15.84 -3.18
C THR A 369 -15.55 15.83 -2.16
N THR A 370 -14.33 15.53 -2.59
CA THR A 370 -13.16 15.44 -1.72
C THR A 370 -12.74 16.77 -1.14
N ILE A 371 -11.88 16.72 -0.11
CA ILE A 371 -11.23 17.93 0.43
C ILE A 371 -10.35 18.67 -0.61
N TYR A 372 -10.00 18.01 -1.72
CA TYR A 372 -9.26 18.59 -2.85
C TYR A 372 -10.16 19.05 -4.01
N GLY A 373 -11.49 18.93 -3.87
CA GLY A 373 -12.47 19.38 -4.86
C GLY A 373 -12.74 18.38 -6.00
N ASP A 374 -12.10 17.19 -5.99
CA ASP A 374 -12.41 16.13 -6.95
C ASP A 374 -13.74 15.45 -6.60
N ALA A 375 -14.56 15.14 -7.60
CA ALA A 375 -15.84 14.45 -7.42
C ALA A 375 -15.66 12.94 -7.61
N LEU A 376 -15.87 12.14 -6.56
CA LEU A 376 -15.85 10.68 -6.61
C LEU A 376 -17.26 10.11 -6.67
N THR A 377 -17.40 9.02 -7.44
CA THR A 377 -18.53 8.10 -7.34
C THR A 377 -18.05 6.73 -6.92
N PHE A 378 -18.72 6.09 -5.98
CA PHE A 378 -18.37 4.77 -5.46
C PHE A 378 -19.63 3.93 -5.27
N ASP A 379 -19.80 2.85 -6.03
CA ASP A 379 -21.01 2.02 -6.00
C ASP A 379 -20.89 0.90 -4.96
N THR A 380 -21.53 1.08 -3.81
CA THR A 380 -21.41 0.21 -2.65
C THR A 380 -21.98 -1.20 -2.85
N SER A 381 -22.62 -1.47 -4.00
CA SER A 381 -23.08 -2.80 -4.43
C SER A 381 -22.02 -3.61 -5.19
N PHE A 382 -20.89 -2.97 -5.52
CA PHE A 382 -19.76 -3.51 -6.29
C PHE A 382 -20.04 -3.70 -7.79
N SER A 383 -21.12 -3.14 -8.33
CA SER A 383 -21.55 -3.38 -9.71
C SER A 383 -20.89 -2.42 -10.71
N GLU A 384 -20.71 -1.15 -10.34
CA GLU A 384 -20.12 -0.13 -11.19
C GLU A 384 -18.69 0.23 -10.76
N THR A 385 -17.84 0.47 -11.76
CA THR A 385 -16.47 0.96 -11.52
C THR A 385 -16.53 2.38 -10.96
N PRO A 386 -15.75 2.73 -9.91
CA PRO A 386 -15.73 4.07 -9.37
C PRO A 386 -15.31 5.08 -10.44
N SER A 387 -15.75 6.33 -10.30
CA SER A 387 -15.30 7.41 -11.17
C SER A 387 -14.69 8.53 -10.34
N ILE A 388 -13.70 9.20 -10.92
CA ILE A 388 -13.02 10.36 -10.36
C ILE A 388 -13.16 11.48 -11.40
N SER A 389 -13.85 12.55 -11.02
CA SER A 389 -14.15 13.71 -11.86
C SER A 389 -14.71 13.32 -13.23
N GLY A 390 -15.69 12.39 -13.22
CA GLY A 390 -16.38 11.90 -14.41
C GLY A 390 -15.66 10.81 -15.21
N LYS A 391 -14.43 10.44 -14.85
CA LYS A 391 -13.66 9.38 -15.52
C LYS A 391 -13.67 8.11 -14.69
N ARG A 392 -14.10 6.99 -15.28
CA ARG A 392 -14.01 5.67 -14.63
C ARG A 392 -12.54 5.34 -14.31
N VAL A 393 -12.30 4.74 -13.16
CA VAL A 393 -10.96 4.25 -12.78
C VAL A 393 -10.48 3.25 -13.84
N ASN A 394 -9.31 3.52 -14.41
CA ASN A 394 -8.67 2.65 -15.39
C ASN A 394 -7.69 1.70 -14.69
N TYR A 395 -8.06 0.42 -14.56
CA TYR A 395 -7.23 -0.63 -13.96
C TYR A 395 -6.18 -1.23 -14.92
N ALA A 396 -6.06 -0.70 -16.13
CA ALA A 396 -5.06 -1.07 -17.12
C ALA A 396 -4.52 0.17 -17.84
N PRO A 397 -3.89 1.12 -17.11
CA PRO A 397 -3.33 2.32 -17.73
C PRO A 397 -2.25 1.97 -18.76
N GLN A 398 -2.00 2.88 -19.69
CA GLN A 398 -0.98 2.67 -20.74
C GLN A 398 0.43 2.55 -20.16
N LYS A 399 0.71 3.23 -19.04
CA LYS A 399 2.01 3.19 -18.36
C LYS A 399 2.05 2.11 -17.29
N VAL A 400 3.21 1.44 -17.17
CA VAL A 400 3.49 0.53 -16.04
C VAL A 400 4.02 1.30 -14.83
N PHE A 401 4.75 2.39 -15.07
CA PHE A 401 5.18 3.35 -14.07
C PHE A 401 4.85 4.76 -14.54
N GLU A 402 4.20 5.53 -13.68
CA GLU A 402 3.88 6.92 -13.93
C GLU A 402 4.02 7.73 -12.65
N SER A 403 5.16 8.41 -12.54
CA SER A 403 5.44 9.48 -11.60
C SER A 403 6.49 10.44 -12.20
N PRO A 404 6.81 11.57 -11.54
CA PRO A 404 7.93 12.43 -11.93
C PRO A 404 9.30 11.73 -11.86
N PHE A 405 9.41 10.64 -11.10
CA PHE A 405 10.69 9.99 -10.78
C PHE A 405 10.90 8.66 -11.51
N LEU A 406 9.82 7.95 -11.84
CA LEU A 406 9.85 6.65 -12.50
C LEU A 406 8.76 6.59 -13.58
N ASN A 407 9.18 6.40 -14.82
CA ASN A 407 8.26 6.42 -15.97
C ASN A 407 8.57 5.30 -16.96
N ALA A 408 7.55 4.57 -17.40
CA ALA A 408 7.67 3.60 -18.49
C ALA A 408 6.29 3.24 -19.06
N ASP A 409 6.22 3.08 -20.38
CA ASP A 409 5.06 2.48 -21.03
C ASP A 409 4.99 0.98 -20.72
N TYR A 410 3.76 0.48 -20.54
CA TYR A 410 3.53 -0.93 -20.27
C TYR A 410 4.14 -1.80 -21.36
N ASN A 411 4.85 -2.84 -20.93
CA ASN A 411 5.51 -3.81 -21.81
C ASN A 411 6.69 -3.28 -22.66
N SER A 412 7.12 -2.03 -22.49
CA SER A 412 8.28 -1.49 -23.22
C SER A 412 9.60 -2.13 -22.78
N GLY A 413 9.83 -2.24 -21.47
CA GLY A 413 11.14 -2.60 -20.90
C GLY A 413 12.15 -1.45 -20.94
N VAL A 414 11.70 -0.24 -21.28
CA VAL A 414 12.48 1.00 -21.25
C VAL A 414 11.96 1.85 -20.12
N VAL A 415 12.77 2.02 -19.09
CA VAL A 415 12.40 2.77 -17.88
C VAL A 415 13.16 4.09 -17.86
N THR A 416 12.52 5.17 -17.47
CA THR A 416 13.17 6.44 -17.16
C THR A 416 13.14 6.67 -15.66
N ILE A 417 14.32 6.90 -15.08
CA ILE A 417 14.50 7.33 -13.69
C ILE A 417 15.06 8.75 -13.72
N SER A 418 14.39 9.71 -13.10
CA SER A 418 14.79 11.12 -13.17
C SER A 418 14.54 11.89 -11.88
N LYS A 419 15.43 12.82 -11.54
CA LYS A 419 15.22 13.83 -10.51
C LYS A 419 16.11 15.05 -10.77
N GLY A 420 15.51 16.24 -10.81
CA GLY A 420 16.22 17.46 -11.19
C GLY A 420 16.88 17.31 -12.56
N THR A 421 18.19 17.58 -12.63
CA THR A 421 18.99 17.44 -13.86
C THR A 421 19.51 16.01 -14.10
N ARG A 422 19.40 15.10 -13.11
CA ARG A 422 19.90 13.73 -13.23
C ARG A 422 18.85 12.83 -13.86
N LYS A 423 19.29 12.02 -14.82
CA LYS A 423 18.46 11.05 -15.54
C LYS A 423 19.23 9.77 -15.82
N LYS A 424 18.58 8.63 -15.68
CA LYS A 424 19.04 7.32 -16.14
C LYS A 424 17.92 6.65 -16.92
N VAL A 425 18.25 6.00 -18.04
CA VAL A 425 17.30 5.24 -18.84
C VAL A 425 17.73 3.77 -18.88
N PRO A 426 17.27 2.92 -17.93
CA PRO A 426 17.45 1.48 -18.04
C PRO A 426 16.73 0.88 -19.25
N GLU A 427 17.50 0.23 -20.12
CA GLU A 427 17.00 -0.56 -21.26
C GLU A 427 17.31 -2.05 -21.04
N PHE A 428 16.26 -2.83 -20.80
CA PHE A 428 16.32 -4.23 -20.36
C PHE A 428 16.26 -5.26 -21.50
#